data_AF-A0A2N0ZTR9-F1
#
_entry.id   AF-A0A2N0ZTR9-F1
#
_cell.length_a   1.000
_cell.length_b   1.000
_cell.length_c   1.000
_cell.angle_alpha   90.00
_cell.angle_beta   90.00
_cell.angle_gamma   90.00
#
_symmetry.space_group_name_H-M   'P 1'
#
loop_
_entity.id
_entity.type
_entity.pdbx_description
1 polymer ?
#
loop_
_entity_poly.entity_id
_entity_poly.type
_entity_poly.pdbx_seq_one_letter_code
_entity_poly.pdbx_strand_id
1 'polypeptide(L)'
;MQVTLPVANSIRICMTSGLLLMLSMLSVSAQAELPKATMDDYVWEVLDKPIYPNWGKDCNSKDERIYQDCLDKSLMIYNQKLIKKWHLSKYVSRQLNKTIITLPNHTSPIVLTDDFAEGEKELRYVYLLDHYDADKNWLYLSGQIYEINNTVLIDLNSGFKQEFEGSHLTFSPDMTYAATVKVEFPGEENVMIWKKDKSGAYQYDEKNNRDYDKFRQHLKFYNGSKDNPMVHKVEVEWITNESLLVDFYFKMNDSDTAAYRVRFNYVKTDSASDWQMIPIK
;
A
#
# COMPACT_ATOMS: atom_id res chain seq x y z
N MET A 1 44.90 56.81 4.24
CA MET A 1 43.64 57.57 4.34
C MET A 1 42.61 56.89 3.45
N GLN A 2 41.40 56.71 3.95
CA GLN A 2 40.35 55.84 3.44
C GLN A 2 39.56 56.44 2.25
N VAL A 3 38.91 55.55 1.48
CA VAL A 3 37.54 55.70 0.86
C VAL A 3 37.50 56.51 -0.46
N THR A 4 36.85 56.12 -1.58
CA THR A 4 35.78 55.14 -1.93
C THR A 4 35.67 54.92 -3.47
N LEU A 5 34.95 53.86 -3.87
CA LEU A 5 34.26 53.62 -5.17
C LEU A 5 32.83 53.09 -4.82
N PRO A 6 31.90 52.81 -5.76
CA PRO A 6 31.40 53.53 -6.95
C PRO A 6 29.85 53.46 -7.10
N VAL A 7 29.22 54.18 -8.05
CA VAL A 7 27.95 53.76 -8.69
C VAL A 7 27.89 54.32 -10.12
N ALA A 8 27.62 53.48 -11.12
CA ALA A 8 27.40 53.91 -12.51
C ALA A 8 26.05 53.38 -13.06
N ASN A 9 25.16 54.34 -13.29
CA ASN A 9 24.19 54.54 -14.36
C ASN A 9 23.24 53.42 -14.84
N SER A 10 21.96 53.68 -14.59
CA SER A 10 20.79 53.15 -15.28
C SER A 10 20.23 54.17 -16.30
N ILE A 11 19.42 53.66 -17.24
CA ILE A 11 18.43 54.31 -18.13
C ILE A 11 18.75 54.15 -19.64
N ARG A 12 18.13 53.12 -20.23
CA ARG A 12 17.42 53.15 -21.53
C ARG A 12 16.74 51.79 -21.77
N ILE A 13 15.42 51.71 -21.53
CA ILE A 13 14.59 50.61 -22.04
C ILE A 13 13.26 51.20 -22.49
N CYS A 14 13.02 51.20 -23.80
CA CYS A 14 11.69 51.15 -24.41
C CYS A 14 11.86 50.82 -25.90
N MET A 15 11.62 49.56 -26.26
CA MET A 15 10.94 49.08 -27.47
C MET A 15 11.30 47.61 -27.72
N THR A 16 10.68 46.71 -26.95
CA THR A 16 10.52 45.29 -27.31
C THR A 16 9.24 44.75 -26.64
N SER A 17 8.10 45.36 -26.97
CA SER A 17 6.76 44.94 -26.49
C SER A 17 6.02 44.20 -27.59
N GLY A 18 6.57 43.06 -28.04
CA GLY A 18 5.95 42.24 -29.08
C GLY A 18 6.28 40.75 -29.06
N LEU A 19 7.23 40.29 -28.22
CA LEU A 19 7.68 38.88 -28.21
C LEU A 19 7.47 38.14 -26.87
N LEU A 20 6.82 38.76 -25.88
CA LEU A 20 6.62 38.17 -24.55
C LEU A 20 5.19 37.70 -24.24
N LEU A 21 4.25 37.84 -25.18
CA LEU A 21 2.88 37.32 -25.05
C LEU A 21 2.64 35.98 -25.77
N MET A 22 3.66 35.43 -26.44
CA MET A 22 3.61 34.10 -27.07
C MET A 22 4.23 33.00 -26.20
N LEU A 23 4.88 33.36 -25.08
CA LEU A 23 5.43 32.41 -24.10
C LEU A 23 4.46 32.05 -22.97
N SER A 24 3.32 32.75 -22.87
CA SER A 24 2.24 32.44 -21.91
C SER A 24 1.15 31.52 -22.49
N MET A 25 1.27 31.07 -23.75
CA MET A 25 0.40 30.04 -24.34
C MET A 25 1.09 28.68 -24.50
N LEU A 26 2.31 28.53 -24.00
CA LEU A 26 2.98 27.25 -23.81
C LEU A 26 2.75 26.71 -22.40
N SER A 27 1.55 26.88 -21.85
CA SER A 27 0.99 25.87 -20.94
C SER A 27 0.49 24.71 -21.79
N VAL A 28 1.42 24.08 -22.52
CA VAL A 28 1.19 22.75 -23.05
C VAL A 28 1.21 21.88 -21.80
N SER A 29 0.02 21.53 -21.31
CA SER A 29 -0.18 20.24 -20.67
C SER A 29 0.34 19.21 -21.68
N ALA A 30 1.64 18.92 -21.62
CA ALA A 30 2.24 17.83 -22.35
C ALA A 30 1.76 16.56 -21.66
N GLN A 31 0.48 16.25 -21.87
CA GLN A 31 -0.04 14.90 -21.84
C GLN A 31 0.71 14.17 -22.95
N ALA A 32 1.86 13.63 -22.60
CA ALA A 32 2.40 12.51 -23.34
C ALA A 32 1.28 11.46 -23.34
N GLU A 33 0.64 11.25 -24.50
CA GLU A 33 -0.20 10.09 -24.69
C GLU A 33 0.66 8.88 -24.30
N LEU A 34 0.24 8.19 -23.23
CA LEU A 34 0.94 7.02 -22.75
C LEU A 34 1.09 6.04 -23.93
N PRO A 35 2.31 5.56 -24.21
CA PRO A 35 2.53 4.72 -25.38
C PRO A 35 1.67 3.46 -25.28
N LYS A 36 0.87 3.21 -26.33
CA LYS A 36 0.04 2.01 -26.47
C LYS A 36 0.95 0.76 -26.41
N ALA A 37 0.64 -0.18 -25.51
CA ALA A 37 1.29 -1.50 -25.47
C ALA A 37 0.76 -2.40 -26.61
N THR A 38 1.39 -3.52 -26.88
CA THR A 38 0.99 -4.50 -27.90
C THR A 38 0.96 -5.89 -27.28
N MET A 39 0.31 -6.87 -27.92
CA MET A 39 0.20 -8.22 -27.34
C MET A 39 1.53 -8.97 -27.21
N ASP A 40 2.62 -8.45 -27.78
CA ASP A 40 3.96 -8.99 -27.59
C ASP A 40 4.65 -8.44 -26.31
N ASP A 41 3.99 -7.52 -25.59
CA ASP A 41 4.52 -6.87 -24.38
C ASP A 41 4.13 -7.61 -23.07
N TYR A 42 3.46 -8.77 -23.14
CA TYR A 42 3.06 -9.50 -21.94
C TYR A 42 4.24 -10.34 -21.39
N VAL A 43 4.74 -9.93 -20.23
CA VAL A 43 5.54 -10.82 -19.38
C VAL A 43 4.57 -11.74 -18.65
N TRP A 44 4.55 -13.01 -19.08
CA TRP A 44 3.83 -14.08 -18.40
C TRP A 44 4.68 -14.66 -17.29
N GLU A 45 4.18 -14.64 -16.07
CA GLU A 45 4.84 -15.28 -14.93
C GLU A 45 4.00 -16.46 -14.43
N VAL A 46 4.68 -17.58 -14.19
CA VAL A 46 4.07 -18.74 -13.54
C VAL A 46 3.87 -18.40 -12.07
N LEU A 47 2.63 -18.49 -11.62
CA LEU A 47 2.27 -18.15 -10.25
C LEU A 47 2.35 -19.38 -9.36
N ASP A 48 3.03 -19.24 -8.23
CA ASP A 48 2.93 -20.22 -7.15
C ASP A 48 1.48 -20.28 -6.64
N LYS A 49 1.01 -21.49 -6.29
CA LYS A 49 -0.31 -21.64 -5.69
C LYS A 49 -0.33 -20.91 -4.34
N PRO A 50 -1.28 -20.00 -4.10
CA PRO A 50 -1.43 -19.40 -2.78
C PRO A 50 -1.70 -20.49 -1.75
N ILE A 51 -0.87 -20.58 -0.70
CA ILE A 51 -1.10 -21.48 0.43
C ILE A 51 -1.85 -20.69 1.50
N TYR A 52 -3.16 -20.49 1.30
CA TYR A 52 -4.01 -20.00 2.38
C TYR A 52 -4.31 -21.16 3.33
N PRO A 53 -4.05 -21.02 4.65
CA PRO A 53 -4.49 -22.03 5.59
C PRO A 53 -6.01 -22.07 5.56
N ASN A 54 -6.60 -23.23 5.24
CA ASN A 54 -8.04 -23.40 5.32
C ASN A 54 -8.46 -23.50 6.80
N TRP A 55 -8.80 -22.37 7.40
CA TRP A 55 -9.19 -22.27 8.81
C TRP A 55 -10.52 -22.96 9.12
N GLY A 56 -11.36 -23.19 8.11
CA GLY A 56 -12.65 -23.89 8.24
C GLY A 56 -12.58 -25.40 7.98
N LYS A 57 -11.40 -25.96 7.68
CA LYS A 57 -11.26 -27.38 7.30
C LYS A 57 -11.90 -28.35 8.29
N ASP A 58 -11.80 -28.04 9.58
CA ASP A 58 -12.30 -28.87 10.67
C ASP A 58 -13.63 -28.31 11.26
N CYS A 59 -14.20 -27.27 10.66
CA CYS A 59 -15.43 -26.62 11.11
C CYS A 59 -16.64 -27.13 10.33
N ASN A 60 -17.43 -28.01 10.95
CA ASN A 60 -18.45 -28.80 10.25
C ASN A 60 -19.81 -28.61 10.94
N SER A 61 -20.39 -27.41 10.83
CA SER A 61 -21.70 -27.12 11.41
C SER A 61 -22.58 -26.37 10.42
N LYS A 62 -23.86 -26.74 10.36
CA LYS A 62 -24.89 -25.97 9.64
C LYS A 62 -25.46 -24.83 10.48
N ASP A 63 -25.25 -24.88 11.80
CA ASP A 63 -25.52 -23.75 12.68
C ASP A 63 -24.37 -22.75 12.53
N GLU A 64 -24.71 -21.58 12.01
CA GLU A 64 -23.79 -20.49 11.68
C GLU A 64 -23.01 -20.01 12.91
N ARG A 65 -23.66 -19.90 14.06
CA ARG A 65 -23.00 -19.46 15.30
C ARG A 65 -21.94 -20.48 15.73
N ILE A 66 -22.28 -21.77 15.71
CA ILE A 66 -21.34 -22.84 16.05
C ILE A 66 -20.18 -22.89 15.04
N TYR A 67 -20.46 -22.64 13.76
CA TYR A 67 -19.46 -22.57 12.71
C TYR A 67 -18.49 -21.38 12.94
N GLN A 68 -19.02 -20.19 13.23
CA GLN A 68 -18.21 -19.01 13.53
C GLN A 68 -17.35 -19.19 14.80
N ASP A 69 -17.92 -19.74 15.88
CA ASP A 69 -17.16 -20.05 17.10
C ASP A 69 -16.01 -21.05 16.82
N CYS A 70 -16.18 -21.96 15.85
CA CYS A 70 -15.12 -22.87 15.41
C CYS A 70 -14.03 -22.14 14.61
N LEU A 71 -14.40 -21.23 13.71
CA LEU A 71 -13.45 -20.41 12.95
C LEU A 71 -12.60 -19.55 13.88
N ASP A 72 -13.21 -18.85 14.83
CA ASP A 72 -12.51 -17.99 15.80
C ASP A 72 -11.47 -18.78 16.62
N LYS A 73 -11.81 -20.00 17.04
CA LYS A 73 -10.88 -20.89 17.74
C LYS A 73 -9.73 -21.34 16.84
N SER A 74 -10.02 -21.68 15.58
CA SER A 74 -9.02 -22.10 14.61
C SER A 74 -8.01 -20.98 14.33
N LEU A 75 -8.50 -19.75 14.18
CA LEU A 75 -7.69 -18.53 14.05
C LEU A 75 -6.84 -18.26 15.29
N MET A 76 -7.42 -18.37 16.48
CA MET A 76 -6.70 -18.23 17.75
C MET A 76 -5.53 -19.22 17.82
N ILE A 77 -5.78 -20.50 17.51
CA ILE A 77 -4.75 -21.55 17.53
C ILE A 77 -3.66 -21.26 16.50
N TYR A 78 -4.02 -20.82 15.30
CA TYR A 78 -3.08 -20.45 14.25
C TYR A 78 -2.14 -19.32 14.69
N ASN A 79 -2.69 -18.19 15.12
CA ASN A 79 -1.90 -17.06 15.62
C ASN A 79 -1.03 -17.48 16.83
N GLN A 80 -1.56 -18.30 17.74
CA GLN A 80 -0.77 -18.77 18.89
C GLN A 80 0.42 -19.65 18.48
N LYS A 81 0.30 -20.42 17.39
CA LYS A 81 1.42 -21.17 16.80
C LYS A 81 2.47 -20.22 16.20
N LEU A 82 2.05 -19.18 15.49
CA LEU A 82 2.96 -18.15 14.97
C LEU A 82 3.71 -17.42 16.09
N ILE A 83 3.00 -16.97 17.14
CA ILE A 83 3.59 -16.35 18.33
C ILE A 83 4.67 -17.23 18.97
N LYS A 84 4.41 -18.54 19.07
CA LYS A 84 5.39 -19.50 19.59
C LYS A 84 6.58 -19.65 18.64
N LYS A 85 6.33 -19.80 17.34
CA LYS A 85 7.36 -19.92 16.29
C LYS A 85 8.28 -18.71 16.26
N TRP A 86 7.75 -17.50 16.46
CA TRP A 86 8.50 -16.26 16.49
C TRP A 86 9.06 -15.89 17.87
N HIS A 87 8.93 -16.78 18.86
CA HIS A 87 9.39 -16.56 20.24
C HIS A 87 8.80 -15.31 20.93
N LEU A 88 7.62 -14.87 20.50
CA LEU A 88 6.93 -13.69 21.01
C LEU A 88 6.02 -13.97 22.22
N SER A 89 5.96 -15.20 22.70
CA SER A 89 4.97 -15.64 23.71
C SER A 89 5.06 -14.89 25.06
N LYS A 90 6.18 -14.22 25.34
CA LYS A 90 6.35 -13.37 26.53
C LYS A 90 5.61 -12.04 26.42
N TYR A 91 5.39 -11.55 25.19
CA TYR A 91 4.91 -10.20 24.91
C TYR A 91 3.58 -10.21 24.17
N VAL A 92 3.35 -11.22 23.33
CA VAL A 92 2.17 -11.31 22.47
C VAL A 92 1.38 -12.55 22.86
N SER A 93 0.07 -12.39 23.00
CA SER A 93 -0.85 -13.50 23.21
C SER A 93 -2.10 -13.31 22.35
N ARG A 94 -2.62 -14.42 21.82
CA ARG A 94 -3.92 -14.42 21.15
C ARG A 94 -4.92 -15.13 22.05
N GLN A 95 -5.99 -14.42 22.39
CA GLN A 95 -7.18 -14.97 23.02
C GLN A 95 -8.31 -15.03 22.00
N LEU A 96 -9.44 -15.62 22.39
CA LEU A 96 -10.64 -15.57 21.55
C LEU A 96 -10.98 -14.10 21.26
N ASN A 97 -11.10 -13.77 19.98
CA ASN A 97 -11.49 -12.47 19.44
C ASN A 97 -10.58 -11.28 19.82
N LYS A 98 -9.35 -11.50 20.29
CA LYS A 98 -8.42 -10.40 20.57
C LYS A 98 -6.97 -10.81 20.65
N THR A 99 -6.11 -9.91 20.19
CA THR A 99 -4.65 -9.98 20.35
C THR A 99 -4.22 -8.99 21.43
N ILE A 100 -3.46 -9.47 22.41
CA ILE A 100 -2.96 -8.67 23.53
C ILE A 100 -1.44 -8.63 23.44
N ILE A 101 -0.89 -7.42 23.44
CA ILE A 101 0.55 -7.15 23.35
C ILE A 101 0.97 -6.37 24.59
N THR A 102 1.77 -7.00 25.44
CA THR A 102 2.28 -6.45 26.69
C THR A 102 3.78 -6.19 26.54
N LEU A 103 4.17 -4.91 26.52
CA LEU A 103 5.56 -4.51 26.37
C LEU A 103 6.15 -4.10 27.73
N PRO A 104 7.41 -4.45 28.06
CA PRO A 104 8.01 -4.19 29.38
C PRO A 104 8.03 -2.73 29.83
N ASN A 105 8.05 -1.79 28.88
CA ASN A 105 8.17 -0.35 29.14
C ASN A 105 6.87 0.41 28.86
N HIS A 106 5.75 -0.28 28.71
CA HIS A 106 4.43 0.32 28.52
C HIS A 106 3.54 0.08 29.72
N THR A 107 2.85 1.14 30.15
CA THR A 107 1.92 1.10 31.30
C THR A 107 0.63 0.34 30.99
N SER A 108 0.27 0.16 29.72
CA SER A 108 -0.93 -0.55 29.31
C SER A 108 -0.65 -1.43 28.09
N PRO A 109 -1.27 -2.62 28.03
CA PRO A 109 -1.13 -3.47 26.86
C PRO A 109 -1.83 -2.86 25.65
N ILE A 110 -1.28 -3.09 24.46
CA ILE A 110 -1.99 -2.84 23.21
C ILE A 110 -2.96 -4.00 23.01
N VAL A 111 -4.25 -3.67 22.88
CA VAL A 111 -5.32 -4.65 22.66
C VAL A 111 -5.95 -4.39 21.31
N LEU A 112 -5.90 -5.39 20.43
CA LEU A 112 -6.61 -5.41 19.16
C LEU A 112 -7.77 -6.38 19.30
N THR A 113 -8.98 -5.86 19.28
CA THR A 113 -10.22 -6.66 19.40
C THR A 113 -10.76 -6.95 18.02
N ASP A 114 -11.11 -8.20 17.76
CA ASP A 114 -11.91 -8.56 16.61
C ASP A 114 -13.37 -8.21 16.94
N ASP A 115 -13.90 -7.20 16.26
CA ASP A 115 -15.24 -6.67 16.54
C ASP A 115 -16.00 -6.44 15.25
N PHE A 116 -17.30 -6.25 15.34
CA PHE A 116 -18.12 -5.87 14.20
C PHE A 116 -17.68 -4.50 13.67
N ALA A 117 -17.71 -4.34 12.35
CA ALA A 117 -17.54 -2.99 11.79
C ALA A 117 -18.59 -2.04 12.38
N GLU A 118 -18.21 -0.77 12.49
CA GLU A 118 -19.13 0.26 12.94
C GLU A 118 -20.38 0.29 12.04
N GLY A 119 -21.55 0.04 12.63
CA GLY A 119 -22.83 0.01 11.91
C GLY A 119 -23.20 -1.36 11.32
N GLU A 120 -22.29 -2.32 11.30
CA GLU A 120 -22.52 -3.68 10.80
C GLU A 120 -22.89 -4.63 11.94
N LYS A 121 -23.79 -5.59 11.66
CA LYS A 121 -24.20 -6.63 12.62
C LYS A 121 -23.68 -8.01 12.28
N GLU A 122 -23.14 -8.18 11.07
CA GLU A 122 -22.82 -9.47 10.48
C GLU A 122 -21.35 -9.55 10.06
N LEU A 123 -20.72 -8.41 9.73
CA LEU A 123 -19.34 -8.35 9.28
C LEU A 123 -18.40 -8.06 10.45
N ARG A 124 -17.56 -9.04 10.78
CA ARG A 124 -16.52 -8.93 11.81
C ARG A 124 -15.19 -8.54 11.18
N TYR A 125 -14.58 -7.49 11.72
CA TYR A 125 -13.20 -7.15 11.48
C TYR A 125 -12.31 -8.03 12.35
N VAL A 126 -11.35 -8.72 11.75
CA VAL A 126 -10.45 -9.67 12.43
C VAL A 126 -9.00 -9.26 12.23
N TYR A 127 -8.23 -9.20 13.32
CA TYR A 127 -6.79 -9.00 13.27
C TYR A 127 -6.05 -10.35 13.27
N LEU A 128 -5.31 -10.60 12.20
CA LEU A 128 -4.53 -11.81 11.99
C LEU A 128 -3.04 -11.49 11.97
N LEU A 129 -2.24 -12.34 12.60
CA LEU A 129 -0.79 -12.17 12.54
C LEU A 129 -0.31 -12.53 11.13
N ASP A 130 0.46 -11.63 10.53
CA ASP A 130 0.95 -11.78 9.15
C ASP A 130 2.46 -12.04 9.15
N HIS A 131 3.25 -11.06 9.60
CA HIS A 131 4.71 -11.13 9.56
C HIS A 131 5.35 -10.60 10.86
N TYR A 132 6.57 -11.07 11.14
CA TYR A 132 7.43 -10.55 12.21
C TYR A 132 8.83 -10.31 11.66
N ASP A 133 9.24 -9.05 11.65
CA ASP A 133 10.61 -8.62 11.32
C ASP A 133 11.41 -8.60 12.62
N ALA A 134 12.26 -9.62 12.81
CA ALA A 134 13.07 -9.78 14.01
C ALA A 134 14.18 -8.73 14.13
N ASP A 135 14.69 -8.22 13.01
CA ASP A 135 15.79 -7.25 12.99
C ASP A 135 15.31 -5.89 13.48
N LYS A 136 14.10 -5.49 13.07
CA LYS A 136 13.46 -4.24 13.54
C LYS A 136 12.61 -4.43 14.79
N ASN A 137 12.33 -5.68 15.17
CA ASN A 137 11.38 -6.06 16.20
C ASN A 137 9.97 -5.50 15.93
N TRP A 138 9.52 -5.63 14.68
CA TRP A 138 8.24 -5.13 14.20
C TRP A 138 7.27 -6.27 13.95
N LEU A 139 6.07 -6.15 14.48
CA LEU A 139 4.98 -7.09 14.28
C LEU A 139 3.95 -6.51 13.32
N TYR A 140 3.60 -7.29 12.29
CA TYR A 140 2.63 -6.93 11.28
C TYR A 140 1.39 -7.80 11.45
N LEU A 141 0.23 -7.16 11.41
CA LEU A 141 -1.06 -7.83 11.40
C LEU A 141 -1.85 -7.42 10.16
N SER A 142 -2.52 -8.38 9.54
CA SER A 142 -3.54 -8.11 8.55
C SER A 142 -4.86 -7.90 9.30
N GLY A 143 -5.43 -6.71 9.15
CA GLY A 143 -6.79 -6.42 9.57
C GLY A 143 -7.73 -6.70 8.41
N GLN A 144 -8.65 -7.64 8.60
CA GLN A 144 -9.54 -8.11 7.54
C GLN A 144 -10.97 -7.89 7.95
N ILE A 145 -11.70 -7.15 7.12
CA ILE A 145 -13.16 -7.18 7.09
C ILE A 145 -13.56 -7.41 5.64
N TYR A 146 -14.69 -8.07 5.40
CA TYR A 146 -15.24 -8.37 4.07
C TYR A 146 -14.77 -7.36 2.99
N GLU A 147 -13.93 -7.85 2.07
CA GLU A 147 -13.33 -7.13 0.92
C GLU A 147 -12.34 -5.99 1.25
N ILE A 148 -12.21 -5.54 2.49
CA ILE A 148 -11.24 -4.52 2.93
C ILE A 148 -10.07 -5.17 3.68
N ASN A 149 -8.84 -4.85 3.23
CA ASN A 149 -7.62 -5.29 3.87
C ASN A 149 -6.81 -4.09 4.36
N ASN A 150 -6.50 -4.07 5.66
CA ASN A 150 -5.58 -3.11 6.27
C ASN A 150 -4.35 -3.83 6.81
N THR A 151 -3.27 -3.08 6.96
CA THR A 151 -2.04 -3.55 7.62
C THR A 151 -1.82 -2.78 8.90
N VAL A 152 -1.69 -3.48 10.03
CA VAL A 152 -1.29 -2.88 11.30
C VAL A 152 0.18 -3.18 11.54
N LEU A 153 0.98 -2.13 11.71
CA LEU A 153 2.35 -2.21 12.19
C LEU A 153 2.39 -1.92 13.69
N ILE A 154 3.10 -2.76 14.43
CA ILE A 154 3.42 -2.53 15.85
C ILE A 154 4.93 -2.68 16.04
N ASP A 155 5.58 -1.60 16.46
CA ASP A 155 6.96 -1.64 16.94
C ASP A 155 6.97 -2.16 18.37
N LEU A 156 7.50 -3.37 18.58
CA LEU A 156 7.54 -4.01 19.89
C LEU A 156 8.59 -3.39 20.83
N ASN A 157 9.50 -2.55 20.34
CA ASN A 157 10.43 -1.80 21.19
C ASN A 157 9.76 -0.58 21.80
N SER A 158 9.07 0.21 20.96
CA SER A 158 8.52 1.51 21.34
C SER A 158 7.04 1.48 21.68
N GLY A 159 6.32 0.41 21.33
CA GLY A 159 4.86 0.33 21.40
C GLY A 159 4.15 1.24 20.41
N PHE A 160 4.88 1.82 19.45
CA PHE A 160 4.26 2.55 18.35
C PHE A 160 3.35 1.60 17.56
N LYS A 161 2.09 1.99 17.41
CA LYS A 161 1.09 1.28 16.62
C LYS A 161 0.62 2.22 15.52
N GLN A 162 0.59 1.71 14.30
CA GLN A 162 -0.06 2.38 13.19
C GLN A 162 -0.85 1.39 12.33
N GLU A 163 -2.03 1.81 11.90
CA GLU A 163 -2.82 1.12 10.89
C GLU A 163 -2.69 1.86 9.55
N PHE A 164 -2.51 1.09 8.49
CA PHE A 164 -2.43 1.55 7.11
C PHE A 164 -3.58 0.92 6.35
N GLU A 165 -4.28 1.73 5.57
CA GLU A 165 -5.26 1.22 4.61
C GLU A 165 -4.52 0.45 3.51
N GLY A 166 -5.03 -0.71 3.12
CA GLY A 166 -4.39 -1.60 2.16
C GLY A 166 -3.41 -2.60 2.78
N SER A 167 -2.87 -3.43 1.89
CA SER A 167 -1.96 -4.54 2.17
C SER A 167 -0.56 -4.26 1.63
N HIS A 168 0.36 -5.23 1.69
CA HIS A 168 1.71 -5.13 1.08
C HIS A 168 2.53 -3.93 1.56
N LEU A 169 2.46 -3.63 2.86
CA LEU A 169 3.18 -2.51 3.47
C LEU A 169 4.68 -2.62 3.24
N THR A 170 5.26 -1.59 2.61
CA THR A 170 6.70 -1.48 2.39
C THR A 170 7.20 -0.07 2.69
N PHE A 171 8.47 0.07 3.05
CA PHE A 171 9.08 1.32 3.45
C PHE A 171 10.19 1.72 2.49
N SER A 172 10.24 3.02 2.17
CA SER A 172 11.37 3.62 1.49
C SER A 172 12.68 3.40 2.29
N PRO A 173 13.85 3.40 1.63
CA PRO A 173 15.13 3.14 2.32
C PRO A 173 15.40 4.04 3.53
N ASP A 174 15.01 5.32 3.47
CA ASP A 174 15.14 6.26 4.60
C ASP A 174 13.94 6.29 5.55
N MET A 175 12.90 5.49 5.26
CA MET A 175 11.63 5.45 5.99
C MET A 175 10.90 6.79 6.02
N THR A 176 11.16 7.70 5.08
CA THR A 176 10.39 8.94 4.92
C THR A 176 9.00 8.64 4.38
N TYR A 177 8.90 7.62 3.53
CA TYR A 177 7.66 7.15 2.93
C TYR A 177 7.40 5.67 3.22
N ALA A 178 6.12 5.32 3.26
CA ALA A 178 5.63 3.96 3.21
C ALA A 178 4.65 3.83 2.03
N ALA A 179 4.43 2.60 1.56
CA ALA A 179 3.44 2.32 0.55
C ALA A 179 2.61 1.11 0.95
N THR A 180 1.32 1.14 0.63
CA THR A 180 0.41 0.00 0.69
C THR A 180 -0.36 -0.11 -0.61
N VAL A 181 -0.95 -1.28 -0.84
CA VAL A 181 -1.80 -1.52 -2.01
C VAL A 181 -3.15 -2.05 -1.57
N LYS A 182 -4.17 -1.33 -2.00
CA LYS A 182 -5.57 -1.64 -1.81
C LYS A 182 -6.06 -2.39 -3.04
N VAL A 183 -6.67 -3.55 -2.82
CA VAL A 183 -7.30 -4.39 -3.85
C VAL A 183 -8.59 -4.91 -3.25
N GLU A 184 -9.66 -4.12 -3.30
CA GLU A 184 -10.95 -4.49 -2.72
C GLU A 184 -11.80 -5.29 -3.73
N PHE A 185 -11.88 -4.77 -4.96
CA PHE A 185 -12.65 -5.37 -6.04
C PHE A 185 -11.86 -5.38 -7.34
N PRO A 186 -12.26 -6.22 -8.32
CA PRO A 186 -11.72 -6.13 -9.66
C PRO A 186 -11.92 -4.72 -10.23
N GLY A 187 -10.81 -4.02 -10.40
CA GLY A 187 -10.83 -2.65 -10.84
C GLY A 187 -10.87 -1.57 -9.77
N GLU A 188 -10.63 -1.94 -8.52
CA GLU A 188 -10.43 -1.06 -7.37
C GLU A 188 -9.04 -1.19 -6.78
N GLU A 189 -8.05 -1.35 -7.66
CA GLU A 189 -6.64 -1.37 -7.29
C GLU A 189 -6.11 0.05 -7.07
N ASN A 190 -5.62 0.34 -5.87
CA ASN A 190 -5.03 1.63 -5.55
C ASN A 190 -3.71 1.46 -4.80
N VAL A 191 -2.67 2.16 -5.24
CA VAL A 191 -1.40 2.25 -4.52
C VAL A 191 -1.48 3.49 -3.64
N MET A 192 -1.28 3.32 -2.33
CA MET A 192 -1.33 4.39 -1.36
C MET A 192 0.07 4.70 -0.85
N ILE A 193 0.56 5.92 -1.08
CA ILE A 193 1.84 6.38 -0.53
C ILE A 193 1.58 7.25 0.70
N TRP A 194 2.28 6.93 1.77
CA TRP A 194 2.15 7.56 3.08
C TRP A 194 3.44 8.29 3.42
N LYS A 195 3.35 9.50 3.96
CA LYS A 195 4.51 10.31 4.34
C LYS A 195 4.64 10.38 5.86
N LYS A 196 5.83 10.10 6.36
CA LYS A 196 6.16 10.23 7.78
C LYS A 196 6.14 11.70 8.19
N ASP A 197 5.34 12.02 9.19
CA ASP A 197 5.26 13.34 9.78
C ASP A 197 6.32 13.54 10.89
N LYS A 198 6.34 14.74 11.47
CA LYS A 198 7.29 15.10 12.54
C LYS A 198 7.07 14.33 13.85
N SER A 199 5.88 13.78 14.07
CA SER A 199 5.58 12.91 15.22
C SER A 199 6.07 11.48 15.01
N GLY A 200 6.47 11.13 13.78
CA GLY A 200 6.93 9.81 13.39
C GLY A 200 5.82 8.89 12.87
N ALA A 201 4.56 9.36 12.85
CA ALA A 201 3.44 8.66 12.23
C ALA A 201 3.39 8.92 10.73
N TYR A 202 2.92 7.96 9.94
CA TYR A 202 2.71 8.15 8.51
C TYR A 202 1.31 8.69 8.25
N GLN A 203 1.20 9.73 7.42
CA GLN A 203 -0.07 10.29 6.99
C GLN A 203 -0.27 9.98 5.51
N TYR A 204 -1.51 9.67 5.12
CA TYR A 204 -1.80 9.43 3.71
C TYR A 204 -1.54 10.71 2.90
N ASP A 205 -0.73 10.60 1.85
CA ASP A 205 -0.34 11.75 1.03
C ASP A 205 -1.39 12.01 -0.07
N GLU A 206 -2.64 12.28 0.34
CA GLU A 206 -3.80 12.46 -0.56
C GLU A 206 -3.56 13.46 -1.69
N LYS A 207 -2.83 14.54 -1.38
CA LYS A 207 -2.57 15.60 -2.35
C LYS A 207 -1.70 15.13 -3.51
N ASN A 208 -0.78 14.22 -3.22
CA ASN A 208 0.27 13.80 -4.13
C ASN A 208 -0.05 12.47 -4.82
N ASN A 209 -1.17 11.81 -4.50
CA ASN A 209 -1.51 10.49 -5.01
C ASN A 209 -2.76 10.49 -5.90
N ARG A 210 -2.74 11.29 -6.97
CA ARG A 210 -3.91 11.60 -7.81
C ARG A 210 -3.86 10.96 -9.20
N ASP A 211 -3.74 9.64 -9.32
CA ASP A 211 -3.70 9.03 -10.67
C ASP A 211 -4.51 7.73 -10.82
N TYR A 212 -5.47 7.47 -9.93
CA TYR A 212 -6.35 6.30 -10.03
C TYR A 212 -7.10 6.20 -11.37
N ASP A 213 -7.61 7.31 -11.91
CA ASP A 213 -8.26 7.32 -13.23
C ASP A 213 -7.30 6.94 -14.37
N LYS A 214 -6.01 7.30 -14.24
CA LYS A 214 -4.97 6.93 -15.21
C LYS A 214 -4.61 5.44 -15.11
N PHE A 215 -4.56 4.89 -13.90
CA PHE A 215 -4.38 3.45 -13.67
C PHE A 215 -5.43 2.64 -14.44
N ARG A 216 -6.71 3.03 -14.33
CA ARG A 216 -7.83 2.33 -15.00
C ARG A 216 -7.81 2.52 -16.52
N GLN A 217 -7.43 3.69 -17.03
CA GLN A 217 -7.25 3.88 -18.48
C GLN A 217 -6.15 2.98 -19.04
N HIS A 218 -5.05 2.82 -18.28
CA HIS A 218 -3.97 1.90 -18.65
C HIS A 218 -4.45 0.45 -18.58
N LEU A 219 -5.15 0.02 -17.53
CA LEU A 219 -5.65 -1.36 -17.43
C LEU A 219 -6.66 -1.73 -18.55
N LYS A 220 -7.59 -0.82 -18.89
CA LYS A 220 -8.52 -0.98 -20.02
C LYS A 220 -7.81 -1.21 -21.35
N PHE A 221 -6.59 -0.69 -21.48
CA PHE A 221 -5.75 -0.93 -22.65
C PHE A 221 -5.27 -2.40 -22.72
N TYR A 222 -4.88 -3.00 -21.58
CA TYR A 222 -4.39 -4.39 -21.53
C TYR A 222 -5.49 -5.44 -21.68
N ASN A 223 -6.71 -5.11 -21.28
CA ASN A 223 -7.83 -6.04 -21.27
C ASN A 223 -8.99 -5.51 -22.09
N GLY A 224 -9.01 -5.83 -23.38
CA GLY A 224 -10.12 -5.53 -24.30
C GLY A 224 -11.41 -6.32 -24.04
N SER A 225 -11.48 -7.09 -22.95
CA SER A 225 -12.70 -7.81 -22.52
C SER A 225 -13.58 -6.97 -21.60
N LYS A 226 -14.85 -7.36 -21.47
CA LYS A 226 -15.80 -6.70 -20.55
C LYS A 226 -15.64 -7.15 -19.09
N ASP A 227 -14.82 -8.16 -18.84
CA ASP A 227 -14.65 -8.77 -17.53
C ASP A 227 -13.39 -8.18 -16.89
N ASN A 228 -13.53 -7.53 -15.72
CA ASN A 228 -12.39 -7.00 -14.97
C ASN A 228 -11.69 -8.18 -14.27
N PRO A 229 -10.49 -8.63 -14.69
CA PRO A 229 -9.78 -9.70 -14.00
C PRO A 229 -9.38 -9.22 -12.61
N MET A 230 -9.48 -10.11 -11.63
CA MET A 230 -9.01 -9.83 -10.29
C MET A 230 -7.48 -9.90 -10.26
N VAL A 231 -6.85 -8.98 -9.53
CA VAL A 231 -5.42 -9.08 -9.22
C VAL A 231 -5.17 -10.36 -8.44
N HIS A 232 -4.24 -11.17 -8.92
CA HIS A 232 -3.83 -12.38 -8.24
C HIS A 232 -2.70 -12.13 -7.24
N LYS A 233 -1.75 -11.26 -7.60
CA LYS A 233 -0.56 -10.95 -6.81
C LYS A 233 -0.15 -9.51 -7.06
N VAL A 234 0.38 -8.88 -6.02
CA VAL A 234 1.03 -7.56 -6.11
C VAL A 234 2.46 -7.69 -5.59
N GLU A 235 3.40 -7.06 -6.28
CA GLU A 235 4.75 -6.84 -5.76
C GLU A 235 5.02 -5.34 -5.68
N VAL A 236 5.67 -4.92 -4.60
CA VAL A 236 5.91 -3.52 -4.29
C VAL A 236 7.35 -3.37 -3.83
N GLU A 237 8.13 -2.54 -4.53
CA GLU A 237 9.56 -2.36 -4.26
C GLU A 237 9.96 -0.89 -4.33
N TRP A 238 10.66 -0.40 -3.30
CA TRP A 238 11.28 0.92 -3.34
C TRP A 238 12.64 0.84 -4.04
N ILE A 239 12.79 1.54 -5.16
CA ILE A 239 14.06 1.63 -5.91
C ILE A 239 14.94 2.74 -5.30
N THR A 240 14.31 3.85 -4.92
CA THR A 240 14.93 4.97 -4.18
C THR A 240 13.91 5.52 -3.19
N ASN A 241 14.26 6.55 -2.41
CA ASN A 241 13.27 7.22 -1.55
C ASN A 241 12.14 7.92 -2.34
N GLU A 242 12.38 8.20 -3.63
CA GLU A 242 11.51 8.97 -4.52
C GLU A 242 11.04 8.14 -5.72
N SER A 243 11.23 6.81 -5.69
CA SER A 243 10.82 5.89 -6.75
C SER A 243 10.34 4.57 -6.17
N LEU A 244 9.09 4.22 -6.47
CA LEU A 244 8.42 3.00 -6.04
C LEU A 244 7.93 2.23 -7.27
N LEU A 245 8.42 1.02 -7.43
CA LEU A 245 7.97 0.07 -8.44
C LEU A 245 6.79 -0.74 -7.90
N VAL A 246 5.75 -0.90 -8.71
CA VAL A 246 4.59 -1.72 -8.37
C VAL A 246 4.24 -2.62 -9.55
N ASP A 247 4.17 -3.92 -9.29
CA ASP A 247 3.75 -4.93 -10.25
C ASP A 247 2.41 -5.54 -9.84
N PHE A 248 1.46 -5.52 -10.76
CA PHE A 248 0.18 -6.21 -10.63
C PHE A 248 0.16 -7.40 -11.57
N TYR A 249 -0.16 -8.57 -11.03
CA TYR A 249 -0.28 -9.81 -11.79
C TYR A 249 -1.76 -10.20 -11.90
N PHE A 250 -2.28 -10.20 -13.11
CA PHE A 250 -3.68 -10.50 -13.40
C PHE A 250 -3.81 -11.85 -14.10
N LYS A 251 -4.72 -12.68 -13.61
CA LYS A 251 -5.13 -13.91 -14.31
C LYS A 251 -6.28 -13.60 -15.25
N MET A 252 -6.30 -14.24 -16.42
CA MET A 252 -7.44 -14.14 -17.33
C MET A 252 -8.58 -15.06 -16.85
N ASN A 253 -8.24 -16.20 -16.26
CA ASN A 253 -9.16 -17.15 -15.63
C ASN A 253 -8.58 -17.69 -14.31
N ASP A 254 -9.45 -18.08 -13.37
CA ASP A 254 -9.03 -18.66 -12.09
C ASP A 254 -8.17 -19.93 -12.24
N SER A 255 -8.43 -20.71 -13.29
CA SER A 255 -7.69 -21.94 -13.61
C SER A 255 -6.30 -21.69 -14.19
N ASP A 256 -5.98 -20.45 -14.57
CA ASP A 256 -4.71 -20.16 -15.23
C ASP A 256 -3.54 -20.31 -14.26
N THR A 257 -2.47 -20.94 -14.76
CA THR A 257 -1.21 -21.13 -14.02
C THR A 257 -0.20 -20.01 -14.29
N ALA A 258 -0.53 -19.08 -15.19
CA ALA A 258 0.26 -17.91 -15.50
C ALA A 258 -0.61 -16.64 -15.41
N ALA A 259 0.00 -15.54 -15.02
CA ALA A 259 -0.62 -14.22 -15.03
C ALA A 259 0.20 -13.26 -15.90
N TYR A 260 -0.49 -12.27 -16.47
CA TYR A 260 0.18 -11.17 -17.14
C TYR A 260 0.54 -10.09 -16.11
N ARG A 261 1.73 -9.52 -16.24
CA ARG A 261 2.24 -8.46 -15.36
C ARG A 261 1.94 -7.08 -15.95
N VAL A 262 1.47 -6.16 -15.11
CA VAL A 262 1.36 -4.72 -15.39
C VAL A 262 2.23 -3.97 -14.38
N ARG A 263 3.19 -3.19 -14.87
CA ARG A 263 4.20 -2.53 -14.04
C ARG A 263 4.04 -1.02 -14.06
N PHE A 264 4.16 -0.39 -12.89
CA PHE A 264 4.17 1.07 -12.74
C PHE A 264 5.38 1.51 -11.92
N ASN A 265 5.95 2.66 -12.26
CA ASN A 265 6.86 3.41 -11.41
C ASN A 265 6.16 4.66 -10.89
N TYR A 266 6.04 4.77 -9.58
CA TYR A 266 5.63 6.00 -8.92
C TYR A 266 6.89 6.78 -8.60
N VAL A 267 7.04 7.95 -9.21
CA VAL A 267 8.24 8.78 -9.06
C VAL A 267 7.91 10.18 -8.60
N LYS A 268 8.85 10.78 -7.87
CA LYS A 268 8.93 12.23 -7.66
C LYS A 268 10.08 12.80 -8.47
N THR A 269 9.85 13.96 -9.09
CA THR A 269 10.92 14.72 -9.76
C THR A 269 11.76 15.49 -8.74
N ASP A 270 11.16 15.84 -7.60
CA ASP A 270 11.80 16.42 -6.43
C ASP A 270 10.93 16.23 -5.17
N SER A 271 11.50 16.49 -3.99
CA SER A 271 10.81 16.31 -2.70
C SER A 271 9.49 17.09 -2.51
N ALA A 272 9.28 18.17 -3.27
CA ALA A 272 8.09 19.02 -3.20
C ALA A 272 7.04 18.68 -4.25
N SER A 273 7.42 17.94 -5.30
CA SER A 273 6.53 17.48 -6.37
C SER A 273 5.52 16.44 -5.89
N ASP A 274 4.40 16.37 -6.62
CA ASP A 274 3.40 15.30 -6.49
C ASP A 274 3.97 13.98 -7.02
N TRP A 275 3.47 12.84 -6.53
CA TRP A 275 3.85 11.55 -7.11
C TRP A 275 3.24 11.42 -8.51
N GLN A 276 4.05 10.96 -9.45
CA GLN A 276 3.63 10.69 -10.81
C GLN A 276 3.68 9.20 -11.07
N MET A 277 2.57 8.63 -11.53
CA MET A 277 2.53 7.24 -11.97
C MET A 277 2.96 7.15 -13.43
N ILE A 278 4.05 6.43 -13.68
CA ILE A 278 4.59 6.15 -15.01
C ILE A 278 4.43 4.65 -15.30
N PRO A 279 3.59 4.24 -16.26
CA PRO A 279 3.55 2.85 -16.66
C PRO A 279 4.87 2.43 -17.32
N ILE A 280 5.35 1.24 -16.99
CA ILE A 280 6.54 0.64 -17.58
C ILE A 280 6.10 -0.45 -18.55
N LYS A 281 6.72 -0.46 -19.73
CA LYS A 281 6.59 -1.53 -20.72
C LYS A 281 7.40 -2.76 -20.30
#